data_AF-A0A8R7TRF9-F1
#
_entry.id   AF-A0A8R7TRF9-F1
#
_cell.length_a   1.000
_cell.length_b   1.000
_cell.length_c   1.000
_cell.angle_alpha   90.00
_cell.angle_beta   90.00
_cell.angle_gamma   90.00
#
_symmetry.space_group_name_H-M   'P 1'
#
loop_
_entity.id
_entity.type
_entity.pdbx_description
1 polymer ?
#
loop_
_entity_poly.entity_id
_entity_poly.type
_entity_poly.pdbx_seq_one_letter_code
_entity_poly.pdbx_strand_id
1 'polypeptide(L)'
;ERDIYKYAILNAIACEGSERIERPESYKKWNARSVRARFEQLPLNPTIVKGIQHMVRQIYHKDFFVDEEDQCLVLGWKGRILYALSTWKP
;
A
#
# COMPACT_ATOMS: atom_id res chain seq x y z
N GLU A 1 7.24 18.54 -2.32
CA GLU A 1 7.88 17.33 -2.89
C GLU A 1 9.25 17.01 -2.32
N ARG A 2 10.21 17.94 -2.37
CA ARG A 2 11.61 17.68 -1.96
C ARG A 2 11.72 17.17 -0.53
N ASP A 3 11.03 17.77 0.42
CA ASP A 3 11.18 17.37 1.84
C ASP A 3 10.51 16.03 2.18
N ILE A 4 9.63 15.54 1.30
CA ILE A 4 8.87 14.29 1.53
C ILE A 4 9.58 13.11 0.85
N TYR A 5 9.98 13.26 -0.42
CA TYR A 5 10.49 12.14 -1.21
C TYR A 5 12.02 12.08 -1.33
N LYS A 6 12.74 13.17 -1.03
CA LYS A 6 14.20 13.23 -1.24
C LYS A 6 14.92 12.09 -0.53
N TYR A 7 14.63 11.86 0.74
CA TYR A 7 15.31 10.83 1.51
C TYR A 7 15.00 9.43 0.98
N ALA A 8 13.72 9.17 0.67
CA ALA A 8 13.32 7.87 0.20
C ALA A 8 13.96 7.52 -1.17
N ILE A 9 13.93 8.48 -2.10
CA ILE A 9 14.53 8.32 -3.44
C ILE A 9 16.05 8.17 -3.36
N LEU A 10 16.73 9.04 -2.60
CA LEU A 10 18.18 8.96 -2.48
C LEU A 10 18.62 7.65 -1.85
N ASN A 11 17.95 7.19 -0.79
CA ASN A 11 18.30 5.93 -0.15
C ASN A 11 18.03 4.73 -1.06
N ALA A 12 16.93 4.73 -1.82
CA ALA A 12 16.62 3.65 -2.74
C ALA A 12 17.62 3.52 -3.91
N ILE A 13 18.22 4.63 -4.36
CA ILE A 13 19.12 4.68 -5.53
C ILE A 13 20.60 4.61 -5.15
N ALA A 14 21.02 5.34 -4.11
CA ALA A 14 22.44 5.57 -3.82
C ALA A 14 23.00 4.66 -2.72
N CYS A 15 22.15 4.04 -1.90
CA CYS A 15 22.58 3.15 -0.83
C CYS A 15 22.45 1.69 -1.24
N GLU A 16 23.36 0.85 -0.74
CA GLU A 16 23.39 -0.59 -1.01
C GLU A 16 23.58 -1.40 0.28
N GLY A 17 23.36 -2.70 0.22
CA GLY A 17 23.56 -3.60 1.36
C GLY A 17 22.80 -3.12 2.61
N SER A 18 23.46 -3.13 3.77
CA SER A 18 22.89 -2.66 5.05
C SER A 18 22.52 -1.19 5.05
N GLU A 19 23.16 -0.35 4.24
CA GLU A 19 22.93 1.10 4.18
C GLU A 19 21.61 1.44 3.47
N ARG A 20 21.09 0.54 2.64
CA ARG A 20 19.77 0.71 2.01
C ARG A 20 18.67 0.34 3.00
N ILE A 21 18.00 1.36 3.51
CA ILE A 21 16.87 1.30 4.44
C ILE A 21 15.56 1.14 3.66
N GLU A 22 15.35 1.97 2.65
CA GLU A 22 14.18 1.94 1.78
C GLU A 22 14.21 0.75 0.84
N ARG A 23 13.33 -0.20 1.10
CA ARG A 23 13.19 -1.43 0.32
C ARG A 23 11.71 -1.68 0.05
N PRO A 24 11.04 -0.81 -0.74
CA PRO A 24 9.64 -1.00 -1.07
C PRO A 24 9.46 -2.32 -1.80
N GLU A 25 8.53 -3.13 -1.31
CA GLU A 25 8.12 -4.38 -1.93
C GLU A 25 6.63 -4.33 -2.24
N SER A 26 6.20 -5.03 -3.28
CA SER A 26 4.78 -5.19 -3.60
C SER A 26 4.03 -5.78 -2.42
N TYR A 27 2.78 -5.34 -2.20
CA TYR A 27 1.91 -5.89 -1.16
C TYR A 27 1.72 -7.41 -1.25
N LYS A 28 1.77 -8.01 -2.45
CA LYS A 28 1.73 -9.48 -2.64
C LYS A 28 2.91 -10.20 -1.97
N LYS A 29 4.11 -9.60 -2.01
CA LYS A 29 5.29 -10.12 -1.29
C LYS A 29 5.11 -10.01 0.22
N TRP A 30 4.56 -8.90 0.69
CA TRP A 30 4.24 -8.72 2.10
C TRP A 30 3.20 -9.72 2.58
N ASN A 31 2.14 -9.95 1.81
CA ASN A 31 1.13 -10.97 2.07
C ASN A 31 1.78 -12.37 2.23
N ALA A 32 2.59 -12.79 1.26
CA ALA A 32 3.31 -14.06 1.34
C ALA A 32 4.25 -14.16 2.57
N ARG A 33 4.92 -13.07 2.96
CA ARG A 33 5.76 -13.03 4.18
C ARG A 33 4.91 -13.19 5.45
N SER A 34 3.78 -12.48 5.55
CA SER A 34 2.87 -12.53 6.70
C SER A 34 2.26 -13.93 6.88
N VAL A 35 1.77 -14.54 5.79
CA VAL A 35 1.23 -15.91 5.81
C VAL A 35 2.29 -16.92 6.23
N ARG A 36 3.52 -16.80 5.72
CA ARG A 36 4.65 -17.66 6.13
C ARG A 36 5.01 -17.49 7.62
N ALA A 37 4.78 -16.32 8.18
CA ALA A 37 4.90 -16.04 9.60
C ALA A 37 3.68 -16.49 10.43
N ARG A 38 2.73 -17.22 9.80
CA ARG A 38 1.50 -17.79 10.40
C ARG A 38 0.42 -16.78 10.78
N PHE A 39 0.52 -15.54 10.29
CA PHE A 39 -0.59 -14.59 10.42
C PHE A 39 -1.73 -14.96 9.47
N GLU A 40 -2.96 -14.83 9.93
CA GLU A 40 -4.15 -14.97 9.10
C GLU A 40 -4.63 -13.59 8.66
N GLN A 41 -4.75 -13.40 7.34
CA GLN A 41 -5.30 -12.17 6.78
C GLN A 41 -6.79 -12.09 7.06
N LEU A 42 -7.25 -10.91 7.49
CA LEU A 42 -8.65 -10.66 7.80
C LEU A 42 -9.33 -9.92 6.64
N PRO A 43 -10.61 -10.25 6.32
CA PRO A 43 -11.38 -9.50 5.34
C PRO A 43 -11.61 -8.06 5.81
N LEU A 44 -11.67 -7.15 4.85
CA LEU A 44 -11.99 -5.75 5.13
C LEU A 44 -13.49 -5.59 5.42
N ASN A 45 -13.84 -4.57 6.21
CA ASN A 45 -15.25 -4.25 6.45
C ASN A 45 -15.87 -3.62 5.18
N PRO A 46 -16.87 -4.25 4.53
CA PRO A 46 -17.39 -3.76 3.26
C PRO A 46 -18.04 -2.38 3.35
N THR A 47 -18.62 -2.03 4.50
CA THR A 47 -19.23 -0.71 4.74
C THR A 47 -18.16 0.38 4.77
N ILE A 48 -17.03 0.11 5.42
CA ILE A 48 -15.89 1.03 5.48
C ILE A 48 -15.28 1.21 4.09
N VAL A 49 -15.01 0.10 3.37
CA VAL A 49 -14.44 0.14 2.02
C VAL A 49 -15.33 0.97 1.08
N LYS A 50 -16.64 0.71 1.06
CA LYS A 50 -17.59 1.49 0.24
C LYS A 50 -17.62 2.96 0.63
N GLY A 51 -17.55 3.28 1.92
CA GLY A 51 -17.49 4.66 2.40
C GLY A 51 -16.24 5.40 1.91
N ILE A 52 -15.07 4.76 1.98
CA ILE A 52 -13.80 5.31 1.48
C ILE A 52 -13.86 5.48 -0.04
N GLN A 53 -14.32 4.47 -0.78
CA GLN A 53 -14.45 4.55 -2.24
C GLN A 53 -15.38 5.69 -2.68
N HIS A 54 -16.50 5.86 -1.96
CA HIS A 54 -17.42 6.97 -2.21
C HIS A 54 -16.74 8.33 -1.97
N MET A 55 -16.10 8.51 -0.80
CA MET A 55 -15.36 9.73 -0.47
C MET A 55 -14.30 10.06 -1.53
N VAL A 56 -13.52 9.05 -1.94
CA VAL A 56 -12.46 9.21 -2.92
C VAL A 56 -12.99 9.73 -4.26
N ARG A 57 -14.09 9.14 -4.74
CA ARG A 57 -14.74 9.56 -5.99
C ARG A 57 -15.31 10.98 -5.94
N GLN A 58 -15.68 11.48 -4.75
CA GLN A 58 -16.29 12.80 -4.60
C GLN A 58 -15.26 13.92 -4.40
N ILE A 59 -14.18 13.65 -3.66
CA ILE A 59 -13.29 14.71 -3.14
C ILE A 59 -11.94 14.75 -3.88
N TYR A 60 -11.52 13.64 -4.49
CA TYR A 60 -10.20 13.53 -5.11
C TYR A 60 -10.28 13.60 -6.64
N HIS A 61 -9.13 13.83 -7.26
CA HIS A 61 -9.00 13.83 -8.70
C HIS A 61 -9.37 12.45 -9.29
N LYS A 62 -10.02 12.43 -10.46
CA LYS A 62 -10.56 11.22 -11.13
C LYS A 62 -9.57 10.08 -11.36
N ASP A 63 -8.28 10.40 -11.44
CA ASP A 63 -7.21 9.42 -11.64
C ASP A 63 -6.71 8.80 -10.31
N PHE A 64 -7.10 9.36 -9.17
CA PHE A 64 -6.87 8.78 -7.86
C PHE A 64 -7.96 7.74 -7.58
N PHE A 65 -7.56 6.54 -7.16
CA PHE A 65 -8.49 5.46 -6.91
C PHE A 65 -8.14 4.71 -5.64
N VAL A 66 -9.19 4.11 -5.07
CA VAL A 66 -9.09 3.14 -3.99
C VAL A 66 -9.93 1.94 -4.37
N ASP A 67 -9.38 0.74 -4.22
CA ASP A 67 -10.05 -0.52 -4.53
C ASP A 67 -9.69 -1.61 -3.52
N GLU A 68 -10.36 -2.76 -3.61
CA GLU A 68 -10.04 -3.95 -2.84
C GLU A 68 -9.43 -5.02 -3.76
N GLU A 69 -8.19 -5.44 -3.49
CA GLU A 69 -7.50 -6.54 -4.17
C GLU A 69 -6.80 -7.42 -3.14
N ASP A 70 -6.96 -8.76 -3.23
CA ASP A 70 -6.34 -9.72 -2.31
C ASP A 70 -6.56 -9.39 -0.81
N GLN A 71 -7.80 -9.03 -0.44
CA GLN A 71 -8.17 -8.58 0.92
C GLN A 71 -7.33 -7.39 1.43
N CYS A 72 -6.79 -6.59 0.52
CA CYS A 72 -6.06 -5.37 0.80
C CYS A 72 -6.81 -4.17 0.21
N LEU A 73 -6.81 -3.06 0.94
CA LEU A 73 -7.26 -1.78 0.40
C LEU A 73 -6.11 -1.17 -0.38
N VAL A 74 -6.21 -1.14 -1.71
CA VAL A 74 -5.17 -0.61 -2.59
C VAL A 74 -5.50 0.82 -2.98
N LEU A 75 -4.51 1.71 -2.89
CA LEU A 75 -4.61 3.11 -3.30
C LEU A 75 -3.68 3.35 -4.46
N GLY A 76 -4.14 4.08 -5.47
CA GLY A 76 -3.34 4.30 -6.67
C GLY A 76 -3.67 5.57 -7.44
N TRP A 77 -2.82 5.83 -8.44
CA TRP A 77 -2.90 6.98 -9.32
C TRP A 77 -2.64 6.56 -10.77
N LYS A 78 -3.52 6.94 -11.71
CA LYS A 78 -3.39 6.65 -13.14
C LYS A 78 -3.09 5.17 -13.43
N GLY A 79 -3.84 4.28 -12.78
CA GLY A 79 -3.71 2.82 -12.93
C GLY A 79 -2.48 2.21 -12.25
N ARG A 80 -1.73 2.95 -11.44
CA ARG A 80 -0.60 2.42 -10.66
C ARG A 80 -0.93 2.38 -9.17
N ILE A 81 -0.78 1.22 -8.56
CA ILE A 81 -0.90 1.05 -7.11
C ILE A 81 0.32 1.71 -6.43
N LEU A 82 0.06 2.56 -5.45
CA LEU A 82 1.07 3.26 -4.66
C LEU A 82 1.18 2.67 -3.25
N TYR A 83 0.04 2.35 -2.64
CA TYR A 83 -0.04 1.82 -1.29
C TYR A 83 -1.06 0.69 -1.20
N ALA A 84 -0.87 -0.19 -0.22
CA ALA A 84 -1.84 -1.21 0.15
C ALA A 84 -1.93 -1.30 1.67
N LEU A 85 -3.14 -1.43 2.20
CA LEU A 85 -3.40 -1.67 3.62
C LEU A 85 -4.04 -3.05 3.80
N SER A 86 -3.61 -3.77 4.84
CA SER A 86 -4.10 -5.11 5.16
C SER A 86 -4.25 -5.28 6.67
N THR A 87 -5.17 -6.14 7.08
CA THR A 87 -5.43 -6.47 8.49
C THR A 87 -5.12 -7.93 8.76
N TRP A 88 -4.53 -8.22 9.93
CA TRP A 88 -3.99 -9.54 10.28
C TRP A 88 -4.33 -9.89 11.72
N LYS A 89 -4.54 -11.19 12.00
CA LYS A 89 -4.50 -11.74 13.36
C LYS A 89 -3.31 -12.71 13.51
N PRO A 90 -2.70 -12.79 14.72
CA PRO A 90 -1.66 -13.77 15.02
C PRO A 90 -2.14 -15.22 14.90
#